data_AF-A0A7Z7BU67-F1
#
_entry.id   AF-A0A7Z7BU67-F1
#
_cell.length_a   1.000
_cell.length_b   1.000
_cell.length_c   1.000
_cell.angle_alpha   90.00
_cell.angle_beta   90.00
_cell.angle_gamma   90.00
#
_symmetry.space_group_name_H-M   'P 1'
#
loop_
_entity.id
_entity.type
_entity.pdbx_description
1 polymer ?
#
loop_
_entity_poly.entity_id
_entity_poly.type
_entity_poly.pdbx_seq_one_letter_code
_entity_poly.pdbx_strand_id
1 'polypeptide(L)'
;MQPLIVVAAVVRDGDRVLACRRAPGKDAAGRWEFPGGKVESGESPEAALAREIAEELGVRIHVGALLDRTVTARAGGRAIDLACFDCRLDGDAPVASTDHDELRWMPIERLGELDWAEADLAAVAVLTREVT
;
A
#
# COMPACT_ATOMS: atom_id res chain seq x y z
N MET A 1 -16.51 -17.77 3.97
CA MET A 1 -15.25 -17.67 3.20
C MET A 1 -14.24 -16.92 4.05
N GLN A 2 -12.99 -17.39 4.12
CA GLN A 2 -11.93 -16.60 4.77
C GLN A 2 -11.60 -15.37 3.93
N PRO A 3 -11.15 -14.24 4.52
CA PRO A 3 -10.70 -13.06 3.78
C PRO A 3 -9.51 -13.37 2.86
N LEU A 4 -9.30 -12.53 1.85
CA LEU A 4 -8.05 -12.47 1.09
C LEU A 4 -7.05 -11.68 1.93
N ILE A 5 -5.87 -12.26 2.21
CA ILE A 5 -4.80 -11.58 2.93
C ILE A 5 -3.98 -10.77 1.93
N VAL A 6 -3.85 -9.48 2.19
CA VAL A 6 -3.13 -8.52 1.36
C VAL A 6 -2.18 -7.73 2.26
N VAL A 7 -1.02 -7.38 1.73
CA VAL A 7 -0.03 -6.54 2.39
C VAL A 7 0.24 -5.30 1.57
N ALA A 8 0.47 -4.17 2.24
CA ALA A 8 0.83 -2.92 1.59
C ALA A 8 1.99 -2.22 2.31
N ALA A 9 2.82 -1.53 1.52
CA ALA A 9 4.00 -0.82 1.99
C ALA A 9 3.69 0.66 2.12
N VAL A 10 3.70 1.17 3.35
CA VAL A 10 3.77 2.59 3.61
C VAL A 10 5.24 3.00 3.55
N VAL A 11 5.73 3.22 2.32
CA VAL A 11 7.13 3.59 2.10
C VAL A 11 7.33 5.06 2.48
N ARG A 12 8.13 5.32 3.54
CA ARG A 12 8.45 6.68 4.01
C ARG A 12 9.75 7.21 3.45
N ASP A 13 9.73 8.49 3.11
CA ASP A 13 10.91 9.34 2.88
C ASP A 13 10.69 10.69 3.59
N GLY A 14 11.29 10.84 4.77
CA GLY A 14 11.04 11.98 5.64
C GLY A 14 9.59 12.09 6.09
N ASP A 15 8.94 13.22 5.77
CA ASP A 15 7.53 13.53 6.04
C ASP A 15 6.59 13.09 4.90
N ARG A 16 7.11 12.37 3.91
CA ARG A 16 6.36 11.90 2.75
C ARG A 16 6.20 10.40 2.73
N VAL A 17 5.13 9.96 2.09
CA VAL A 17 4.88 8.56 1.75
C VAL A 17 4.63 8.40 0.25
N LEU A 18 4.98 7.23 -0.28
CA LEU A 18 4.67 6.88 -1.66
C LEU A 18 3.20 6.47 -1.78
N ALA A 19 2.42 7.26 -2.52
CA ALA A 19 1.06 6.93 -2.94
C ALA A 19 1.06 6.56 -4.43
N CYS A 20 0.30 5.52 -4.78
CA CYS A 20 0.27 4.99 -6.14
C CYS A 20 -1.17 5.01 -6.66
N ARG A 21 -1.41 5.50 -7.88
CA ARG A 21 -2.75 5.53 -8.49
C ARG A 21 -2.94 4.32 -9.41
N ARG A 22 -4.00 3.56 -9.17
CA ARG A 22 -4.30 2.33 -9.91
C ARG A 22 -4.58 2.63 -11.37
N ALA A 23 -3.91 1.90 -12.27
CA ALA A 23 -4.05 2.09 -13.70
C ALA A 23 -5.49 1.83 -14.21
N PRO A 24 -5.90 2.48 -15.32
CA PRO A 24 -7.20 2.24 -15.95
C PRO A 24 -7.44 0.76 -16.27
N GLY A 25 -8.66 0.27 -16.04
CA GLY A 25 -9.04 -1.12 -16.32
C GLY A 25 -8.74 -2.14 -15.22
N LYS A 26 -8.11 -1.72 -14.11
CA LYS A 26 -7.98 -2.51 -12.88
C LYS A 26 -9.18 -2.26 -11.95
N ASP A 27 -9.43 -3.17 -11.01
CA ASP A 27 -10.37 -2.91 -9.89
C ASP A 27 -10.01 -1.58 -9.22
N ALA A 28 -10.99 -0.75 -8.84
CA ALA A 28 -10.75 0.56 -8.23
C ALA A 28 -9.82 1.52 -9.04
N ALA A 29 -9.78 1.38 -10.37
CA ALA A 29 -9.03 2.28 -11.25
C ALA A 29 -9.26 3.77 -10.93
N GLY A 30 -8.18 4.55 -10.96
CA GLY A 30 -8.20 5.98 -10.66
C GLY A 30 -8.14 6.34 -9.17
N ARG A 31 -8.31 5.36 -8.27
CA ARG A 31 -8.09 5.55 -6.83
C ARG A 31 -6.62 5.38 -6.47
N TRP A 32 -6.25 5.97 -5.34
CA TRP A 32 -4.91 5.88 -4.75
C TRP A 32 -4.85 4.74 -3.73
N GLU A 33 -3.71 4.06 -3.68
CA GLU A 33 -3.41 3.01 -2.70
C GLU A 33 -1.93 3.01 -2.34
N PHE A 34 -1.60 2.32 -1.26
CA PHE A 34 -0.23 1.95 -0.96
C PHE A 34 0.16 0.73 -1.81
N PRO A 35 1.39 0.70 -2.38
CA PRO A 35 1.80 -0.41 -3.24
C PRO A 35 1.95 -1.70 -2.43
N GLY A 36 1.75 -2.83 -3.09
CA GLY A 36 1.75 -4.14 -2.44
C GLY A 36 0.83 -5.13 -3.12
N GLY A 37 0.52 -6.22 -2.43
CA GLY A 37 -0.18 -7.32 -3.07
C GLY A 37 -0.54 -8.47 -2.16
N LYS A 38 -0.81 -9.63 -2.77
CA LYS A 38 -1.40 -10.76 -2.07
C LYS A 38 -0.32 -11.57 -1.37
N VAL A 39 -0.65 -12.08 -0.18
CA VAL A 39 0.20 -13.07 0.49
C VAL A 39 -0.02 -14.44 -0.16
N GLU A 40 1.05 -15.05 -0.65
CA GLU A 40 1.02 -16.39 -1.20
C GLU A 40 1.12 -17.48 -0.12
N SER A 41 0.78 -18.72 -0.49
CA SER A 41 0.78 -19.82 0.47
C SER A 41 2.21 -20.17 0.92
N GLY A 42 2.43 -20.17 2.23
CA GLY A 42 3.74 -20.51 2.83
C GLY A 42 4.68 -19.30 2.98
N GLU A 43 4.27 -18.11 2.55
CA GLU A 43 5.04 -16.87 2.68
C GLU A 43 4.67 -16.10 3.96
N SER A 44 5.64 -15.41 4.58
CA SER A 44 5.33 -14.46 5.66
C SER A 44 4.81 -13.14 5.06
N PRO A 45 4.01 -12.35 5.79
CA PRO A 45 3.55 -11.04 5.30
C PRO A 45 4.68 -10.12 4.83
N GLU A 46 5.81 -10.11 5.55
CA GLU A 46 6.97 -9.28 5.25
C GLU A 46 7.69 -9.78 3.99
N ALA A 47 7.83 -11.09 3.82
CA ALA A 47 8.42 -11.68 2.62
C ALA A 47 7.55 -11.40 1.38
N ALA A 48 6.22 -11.56 1.52
CA ALA A 48 5.26 -11.22 0.47
C ALA A 48 5.36 -9.75 0.08
N LEU A 49 5.41 -8.86 1.06
CA LEU A 49 5.48 -7.44 0.79
C LEU A 49 6.78 -7.07 0.06
N ALA A 50 7.92 -7.60 0.50
CA ALA A 50 9.20 -7.35 -0.17
C ALA A 50 9.23 -7.86 -1.62
N ARG A 51 8.63 -9.04 -1.88
CA ARG A 51 8.49 -9.61 -3.23
C ARG A 51 7.59 -8.74 -4.12
N GLU A 52 6.38 -8.42 -3.66
CA GLU A 52 5.42 -7.63 -4.42
C GLU A 52 6.01 -6.27 -4.81
N ILE A 53 6.66 -5.57 -3.88
CA ILE A 53 7.28 -4.27 -4.16
C ILE A 53 8.43 -4.39 -5.17
N ALA A 54 9.22 -5.46 -5.10
CA ALA A 54 10.28 -5.70 -6.07
C ALA A 54 9.73 -6.00 -7.47
N GLU A 55 8.66 -6.77 -7.57
CA GLU A 55 8.01 -7.11 -8.85
C GLU A 55 7.30 -5.92 -9.46
N GLU A 56 6.58 -5.15 -8.66
CA GLU A 56 5.71 -4.07 -9.11
C GLU A 56 6.47 -2.77 -9.39
N LEU A 57 7.39 -2.40 -8.49
CA LEU A 57 8.08 -1.10 -8.50
C LEU A 57 9.57 -1.21 -8.87
N GLY A 58 10.12 -2.42 -8.95
CA GLY A 58 11.52 -2.64 -9.29
C GLY A 58 12.51 -2.19 -8.21
N VAL A 59 12.05 -1.97 -6.98
CA VAL A 59 12.86 -1.47 -5.86
C VAL A 59 12.82 -2.42 -4.67
N ARG A 60 13.81 -2.29 -3.78
CA ARG A 60 13.88 -3.07 -2.54
C ARG A 60 13.48 -2.18 -1.37
N ILE A 61 12.89 -2.80 -0.35
CA ILE A 61 12.47 -2.12 0.87
C ILE A 61 12.90 -2.88 2.12
N HIS A 62 13.07 -2.16 3.20
CA HIS A 62 13.07 -2.69 4.56
C HIS A 62 11.66 -2.63 5.12
N VAL A 63 11.08 -3.81 5.40
CA VAL A 63 9.76 -3.93 6.05
C VAL A 63 9.92 -3.76 7.56
N GLY A 64 9.25 -2.75 8.11
CA GLY A 64 9.29 -2.40 9.53
C GLY A 64 8.08 -2.93 10.29
N ALA A 65 7.58 -2.11 11.22
CA ALA A 65 6.46 -2.48 12.08
C ALA A 65 5.13 -2.47 11.31
N LEU A 66 4.19 -3.31 11.76
CA LEU A 66 2.80 -3.23 11.34
C LEU A 66 2.21 -1.89 11.79
N LEU A 67 1.73 -1.10 10.83
CA LEU A 67 1.14 0.22 11.05
C LEU A 67 -0.37 0.10 11.30
N ASP A 68 -1.06 -0.62 10.42
CA ASP A 68 -2.50 -0.86 10.50
C ASP A 68 -2.84 -2.26 9.97
N ARG A 69 -3.93 -2.84 10.48
CA ARG A 69 -4.53 -4.02 9.87
C ARG A 69 -6.05 -3.94 9.93
N THR A 70 -6.66 -3.86 8.76
CA THR A 70 -8.10 -3.63 8.63
C THR A 70 -8.73 -4.66 7.69
N VAL A 71 -9.90 -5.17 8.09
CA VAL A 71 -10.71 -6.05 7.25
C VAL A 71 -11.84 -5.26 6.60
N THR A 72 -11.79 -5.11 5.28
CA THR A 72 -12.79 -4.38 4.48
C THR A 72 -13.66 -5.37 3.72
N ALA A 73 -14.98 -5.29 3.94
CA ALA A 73 -15.95 -6.11 3.22
C ALA A 73 -16.06 -5.65 1.75
N ARG A 74 -16.24 -6.59 0.83
CA ARG A 74 -16.51 -6.28 -0.59
C ARG A 74 -17.89 -6.79 -0.99
N ALA A 75 -18.69 -5.92 -1.59
CA ALA A 75 -20.01 -6.30 -2.09
C ALA A 75 -19.88 -7.40 -3.15
N GLY A 76 -20.51 -8.56 -2.91
CA GLY A 76 -20.48 -9.70 -3.82
C GLY A 76 -19.13 -10.42 -3.93
N GLY A 77 -18.15 -10.10 -3.08
CA GLY A 77 -16.80 -10.64 -3.16
C GLY A 77 -16.24 -11.13 -1.82
N ARG A 78 -15.00 -11.62 -1.86
CA ARG A 78 -14.24 -11.97 -0.66
C ARG A 78 -13.76 -10.68 0.01
N ALA A 79 -13.95 -10.57 1.33
CA ALA A 79 -13.40 -9.47 2.12
C ALA A 79 -11.86 -9.44 2.00
N ILE A 80 -11.28 -8.26 2.13
CA ILE A 80 -9.83 -8.04 2.15
C ILE A 80 -9.40 -7.82 3.59
N ASP A 81 -8.41 -8.58 4.05
CA ASP A 81 -7.66 -8.35 5.28
C ASP A 81 -6.33 -7.72 4.88
N LEU A 82 -6.26 -6.39 4.95
CA LEU A 82 -5.12 -5.59 4.52
C LEU A 82 -4.24 -5.28 5.73
N ALA A 83 -2.97 -5.70 5.67
CA ALA A 83 -1.94 -5.34 6.64
C ALA A 83 -0.96 -4.33 6.02
N CYS A 84 -0.95 -3.11 6.55
CA CYS A 84 -0.05 -2.05 6.13
C CYS A 84 1.18 -2.01 7.02
N PHE A 85 2.37 -2.05 6.43
CA PHE A 85 3.64 -1.99 7.16
C PHE A 85 4.37 -0.68 6.89
N ASP A 86 4.97 -0.13 7.93
CA ASP A 86 5.92 0.98 7.79
C ASP A 86 7.18 0.48 7.09
N CYS A 87 7.54 1.10 5.96
CA CYS A 87 8.63 0.63 5.11
C CYS A 87 9.60 1.76 4.77
N ARG A 88 10.85 1.40 4.49
CA ARG A 88 11.88 2.32 3.97
C ARG A 88 12.50 1.76 2.72
N LEU A 89 12.87 2.62 1.77
CA LEU A 89 13.61 2.21 0.58
C LEU A 89 15.02 1.72 0.94
N ASP A 90 15.45 0.66 0.24
CA ASP A 90 16.84 0.22 0.16
C ASP A 90 17.38 0.58 -1.24
N GLY A 91 17.67 1.87 -1.41
CA GLY A 91 18.20 2.45 -2.65
C GLY A 91 17.35 3.62 -3.17
N ASP A 92 17.34 3.77 -4.49
CA ASP A 92 16.64 4.86 -5.17
C ASP A 92 15.12 4.67 -5.16
N ALA A 93 14.40 5.80 -5.28
CA ALA A 93 12.95 5.80 -5.40
C ALA A 93 12.48 5.17 -6.73
N PRO A 94 11.33 4.49 -6.74
CA PRO A 94 10.78 3.92 -7.96
C PRO A 94 10.38 5.02 -8.94
N VAL A 95 10.66 4.78 -10.23
CA VAL A 95 10.34 5.72 -11.32
C VAL A 95 9.17 5.25 -12.19
N ALA A 96 8.75 3.99 -12.03
CA ALA A 96 7.67 3.37 -12.77
C ALA A 96 7.02 2.24 -11.95
N SER A 97 5.84 1.82 -12.37
CA SER A 97 5.11 0.68 -11.83
C SER A 97 4.46 -0.11 -12.97
N THR A 98 4.29 -1.42 -12.79
CA THR A 98 3.54 -2.25 -13.74
C THR A 98 2.02 -2.14 -13.57
N ASP A 99 1.56 -1.76 -12.37
CA ASP A 99 0.15 -1.81 -11.97
C ASP A 99 -0.46 -0.42 -11.70
N HIS A 100 0.40 0.60 -11.60
CA HIS A 100 0.00 1.98 -11.35
C HIS A 100 0.35 2.91 -12.51
N ASP A 101 -0.55 3.84 -12.82
CA ASP A 101 -0.34 4.84 -13.87
C ASP A 101 0.28 6.15 -13.36
N GLU A 102 0.30 6.34 -12.05
CA GLU A 102 0.92 7.50 -11.40
C GLU A 102 1.52 7.12 -10.04
N LEU A 103 2.74 7.59 -9.78
CA LEU A 103 3.44 7.45 -8.51
C LEU A 103 3.69 8.85 -7.94
N ARG A 104 3.39 9.04 -6.65
CA ARG A 104 3.53 10.36 -6.02
C ARG A 104 4.03 10.26 -4.58
N TRP A 105 5.13 10.94 -4.30
CA TRP A 105 5.57 11.21 -2.93
C TRP A 105 4.71 12.32 -2.34
N MET A 106 3.84 11.95 -1.41
CA MET A 106 2.86 12.84 -0.79
C MET A 106 3.27 13.16 0.64
N PRO A 107 3.31 14.44 1.04
CA PRO A 107 3.40 14.81 2.44
C PRO A 107 2.25 14.18 3.23
N ILE A 108 2.54 13.63 4.42
CA ILE A 108 1.56 12.89 5.23
C ILE A 108 0.34 13.77 5.54
N GLU A 109 0.53 15.05 5.82
CA GLU A 109 -0.52 16.01 6.12
C GLU A 109 -1.45 16.29 4.93
N ARG A 110 -1.03 15.96 3.70
CA ARG A 110 -1.80 16.16 2.46
C ARG A 110 -2.44 14.87 1.94
N LEU A 111 -2.30 13.73 2.63
CA LEU A 111 -2.88 12.47 2.16
C LEU A 111 -4.41 12.53 2.06
N GLY A 112 -5.06 13.35 2.88
CA GLY A 112 -6.51 13.57 2.82
C GLY A 112 -7.01 14.24 1.52
N GLU A 113 -6.12 14.73 0.66
CA GLU A 113 -6.48 15.34 -0.64
C GLU A 113 -6.68 14.29 -1.74
N LEU A 114 -6.24 13.04 -1.55
CA LEU A 114 -6.34 11.98 -2.54
C LEU A 114 -7.63 11.15 -2.36
N ASP A 115 -8.17 10.65 -3.48
CA ASP A 115 -9.28 9.69 -3.47
C ASP A 115 -8.75 8.26 -3.28
N TRP A 116 -8.66 7.83 -2.02
CA TRP A 116 -8.10 6.53 -1.65
C TRP A 116 -9.05 5.35 -1.90
N ALA A 117 -8.47 4.19 -2.18
CA ALA A 117 -9.18 2.94 -2.07
C ALA A 117 -9.68 2.73 -0.62
N GLU A 118 -10.86 2.11 -0.48
CA GLU A 118 -11.53 1.97 0.82
C GLU A 118 -10.69 1.17 1.84
N ALA A 119 -9.86 0.24 1.36
CA ALA A 119 -9.01 -0.58 2.22
C ALA A 119 -7.89 0.24 2.87
N ASP A 120 -7.39 1.29 2.21
CA ASP A 120 -6.24 2.09 2.65
C ASP A 120 -6.62 3.23 3.59
N LEU A 121 -7.91 3.60 3.66
CA LEU A 121 -8.40 4.73 4.46
C LEU A 121 -8.02 4.64 5.94
N ALA A 122 -8.00 3.43 6.52
CA ALA A 122 -7.62 3.22 7.91
C ALA A 122 -6.14 3.56 8.15
N ALA A 123 -5.23 3.10 7.27
CA ALA A 123 -3.82 3.43 7.34
C ALA A 123 -3.57 4.94 7.12
N VAL A 124 -4.28 5.58 6.19
CA VAL A 124 -4.22 7.04 5.99
C VAL A 124 -4.65 7.79 7.25
N ALA A 125 -5.70 7.32 7.93
CA ALA A 125 -6.16 7.91 9.18
C ALA A 125 -5.14 7.75 10.32
N VAL A 126 -4.40 6.63 10.38
CA VAL A 126 -3.31 6.45 11.34
C VAL A 126 -2.19 7.45 11.06
N LEU A 127 -1.72 7.54 9.81
CA LEU A 127 -0.62 8.43 9.41
C LEU A 127 -0.92 9.91 9.68
N THR A 128 -2.09 10.38 9.28
CA THR A 128 -2.48 11.80 9.44
C THR A 128 -2.60 12.23 10.90
N ARG A 129 -2.83 11.28 11.82
CA ARG A 129 -2.89 11.54 13.27
C ARG A 129 -1.52 11.63 13.94
N GLU A 130 -0.45 11.12 13.31
CA GLU A 130 0.91 11.25 13.84
C GLU A 130 1.45 12.68 13.73
N VAL A 131 0.90 13.47 12.80
CA VAL A 131 1.35 14.83 12.49
C VAL A 131 0.54 15.92 13.24
N THR A 132 -0.46 15.51 14.02
CA THR A 132 -1.32 16.40 14.83
C THR A 132 -0.87 16.44 16.28
#